data_AF-A0A971CSZ1-F1
#
_entry.id   AF-A0A971CSZ1-F1
#
_cell.length_a   1.000
_cell.length_b   1.000
_cell.length_c   1.000
_cell.angle_alpha   90.00
_cell.angle_beta   90.00
_cell.angle_gamma   90.00
#
_symmetry.space_group_name_H-M   'P 1'
#
loop_
_entity.id
_entity.type
_entity.pdbx_description
1 polymer ?
#
loop_
_entity_poly.entity_id
_entity_poly.type
_entity_poly.pdbx_seq_one_letter_code
_entity_poly.pdbx_strand_id
1 'polypeptide(L)'
;MVNHYIGADVHSNNVELSVERKGRIIQRHSLPTSIRAIREVLDRIASPKHLTFEEGPLAGWLYRNLKDRVDTLVVCDPRRNRLIASDGDKDDRIDAAKLAALLRGGYLRAVYHTDDAERLSLKRWVALYHDRVQAATRSINKLRACARLCGERIPRSVLHDVVVRRTWLAGLDRDLADQLRLLWRSYDSCRTDVRIARRQMRRRARRFPIISYWSVLPGMGPIRSATLFAYLDTPWRFQKKTQLWKYCGVGLQRTSSGKDRRGRDRPARLALVWMVNRHLKNAVMGMATSAIRSRDNMFRDAYEERIRHGALASNARHAVARKMLTVVWGMWKSQRPFDARVC
;
A
#
# COMPACT_ATOMS: atom_id res chain seq x y z
N MET A 1 -36.33 -10.37 11.57
CA MET A 1 -35.56 -9.38 12.35
C MET A 1 -35.36 -8.12 11.52
N VAL A 2 -35.32 -6.93 12.12
CA VAL A 2 -35.14 -5.67 11.39
C VAL A 2 -33.67 -5.24 11.49
N ASN A 3 -33.03 -5.03 10.33
CA ASN A 3 -31.62 -4.65 10.27
C ASN A 3 -31.41 -3.17 10.58
N HIS A 4 -30.32 -2.88 11.30
CA HIS A 4 -29.78 -1.53 11.50
C HIS A 4 -28.51 -1.36 10.69
N TYR A 5 -28.48 -0.37 9.80
CA TYR A 5 -27.30 -0.03 9.02
C TYR A 5 -26.69 1.24 9.58
N ILE A 6 -25.41 1.20 9.92
CA ILE A 6 -24.72 2.25 10.64
C ILE A 6 -23.59 2.75 9.77
N GLY A 7 -23.63 4.01 9.39
CA GLY A 7 -22.52 4.70 8.73
C GLY A 7 -21.79 5.56 9.75
N ALA A 8 -20.46 5.50 9.73
CA ALA A 8 -19.61 6.35 10.54
C ALA A 8 -18.68 7.18 9.66
N ASP A 9 -18.72 8.50 9.84
CA ASP A 9 -17.67 9.39 9.37
C ASP A 9 -16.68 9.61 10.53
N VAL A 10 -15.39 9.40 10.25
CA VAL A 10 -14.36 9.21 11.28
C VAL A 10 -13.25 10.23 11.10
N HIS A 11 -13.20 11.19 12.00
CA HIS A 11 -12.10 12.15 12.12
C HIS A 11 -11.19 11.80 13.31
N SER A 12 -10.13 12.58 13.53
CA SER A 12 -9.19 12.31 14.64
C SER A 12 -9.79 12.61 16.01
N ASN A 13 -10.71 13.56 16.07
CA ASN A 13 -11.24 14.11 17.33
C ASN A 13 -12.68 13.68 17.56
N ASN A 14 -13.49 13.58 16.50
CA ASN A 14 -14.89 13.21 16.56
C ASN A 14 -15.23 12.07 15.57
N VAL A 15 -16.33 11.39 15.85
CA VAL A 15 -16.98 10.42 14.97
C VAL A 15 -18.45 10.78 14.89
N GLU A 16 -18.96 10.92 13.67
CA GLU A 16 -20.38 11.09 13.40
C GLU A 16 -20.97 9.73 13.00
N LEU A 17 -21.94 9.25 13.77
CA LEU A 17 -22.68 8.01 13.49
C LEU A 17 -24.08 8.33 13.03
N SER A 18 -24.52 7.69 11.95
CA SER A 18 -25.91 7.68 11.50
C SER A 18 -26.44 6.25 11.49
N VAL A 19 -27.55 6.03 12.19
CA VAL A 19 -28.23 4.72 12.26
C VAL A 19 -29.46 4.76 11.38
N GLU A 20 -29.47 3.92 10.36
CA GLU A 20 -30.56 3.75 9.42
C GLU A 20 -31.37 2.48 9.72
N ARG A 21 -32.70 2.60 9.67
CA ARG A 21 -33.64 1.49 9.75
C ARG A 21 -34.71 1.67 8.67
N LYS A 22 -34.91 0.65 7.83
CA LYS A 22 -35.90 0.65 6.74
C LYS A 22 -35.83 1.89 5.82
N GLY A 23 -34.63 2.34 5.43
CA GLY A 23 -34.48 3.48 4.53
C GLY A 23 -34.55 4.86 5.19
N ARG A 24 -34.73 4.92 6.52
CA ARG A 24 -34.83 6.19 7.28
C ARG A 24 -33.78 6.23 8.37
N ILE A 25 -33.14 7.39 8.54
CA ILE A 25 -32.24 7.64 9.67
C ILE A 25 -33.09 7.78 10.94
N ILE A 26 -32.86 6.91 11.92
CA ILE A 26 -33.60 6.88 13.19
C ILE A 26 -32.81 7.47 14.35
N GLN A 27 -31.47 7.50 14.26
CA GLN A 27 -30.60 8.07 15.30
C GLN A 27 -29.36 8.69 14.65
N ARG A 28 -28.85 9.75 15.27
CA ARG A 28 -27.55 10.36 14.96
C ARG A 28 -26.79 10.60 16.25
N HIS A 29 -25.48 10.34 16.23
CA HIS A 29 -24.61 10.54 17.39
C HIS A 29 -23.34 11.25 16.94
N SER A 30 -22.96 12.30 17.66
CA SER A 30 -21.65 12.94 17.57
C SER A 30 -20.90 12.63 18.86
N LEU A 31 -19.73 12.00 18.75
CA LEU A 31 -18.98 11.50 19.90
C LEU A 31 -17.48 11.67 19.70
N PRO A 32 -16.69 11.76 20.80
CA PRO A 32 -15.24 11.76 20.69
C PRO A 32 -14.75 10.46 20.03
N THR A 33 -13.63 10.55 19.30
CA THR A 33 -12.98 9.39 18.66
C THR A 33 -12.38 8.47 19.72
N SER A 34 -13.22 7.59 20.28
CA SER A 34 -12.87 6.69 21.37
C SER A 34 -13.63 5.37 21.22
N ILE A 35 -12.91 4.25 21.39
CA ILE A 35 -13.53 2.91 21.38
C ILE A 35 -14.64 2.80 22.41
N ARG A 36 -14.44 3.37 23.61
CA ARG A 36 -15.43 3.34 24.68
C ARG A 36 -16.72 4.05 24.25
N ALA A 37 -16.61 5.29 23.78
CA ALA A 37 -17.77 6.09 23.38
C ALA A 37 -18.53 5.43 22.21
N ILE A 38 -17.81 4.93 21.20
CA ILE A 38 -18.44 4.23 20.06
C ILE A 38 -19.16 2.96 20.54
N ARG A 39 -18.53 2.17 21.43
CA ARG A 39 -19.14 0.95 21.97
C ARG A 39 -20.40 1.22 22.79
N GLU A 40 -20.40 2.25 23.63
CA GLU A 40 -21.57 2.62 24.42
C GLU A 40 -22.80 2.93 23.52
N VAL A 41 -22.59 3.54 22.35
CA VAL A 41 -23.64 3.75 21.35
C VAL A 41 -24.04 2.42 20.69
N LEU A 42 -23.07 1.65 20.19
CA LEU A 42 -23.34 0.39 19.49
C LEU A 42 -24.07 -0.63 20.37
N ASP A 43 -23.73 -0.71 21.66
CA ASP A 43 -24.33 -1.65 22.62
C ASP A 43 -25.81 -1.32 22.90
N ARG A 44 -26.25 -0.07 22.70
CA ARG A 44 -27.67 0.36 22.82
C ARG A 44 -28.51 0.07 21.57
N ILE A 45 -27.89 -0.32 20.46
CA ILE A 45 -28.59 -0.63 19.20
C ILE A 45 -28.91 -2.13 19.16
N ALA A 46 -30.16 -2.49 18.89
CA ALA A 46 -30.56 -3.89 18.76
C ALA A 46 -29.92 -4.55 17.52
N SER A 47 -29.50 -5.81 17.65
CA SER A 47 -29.07 -6.63 16.51
C SER A 47 -30.26 -7.01 15.60
N PRO A 48 -30.04 -7.31 14.31
CA PRO A 48 -28.75 -7.25 13.60
C PRO A 48 -28.30 -5.82 13.29
N LYS A 49 -27.01 -5.54 13.53
CA LYS A 49 -26.38 -4.25 13.28
C LYS A 49 -25.19 -4.40 12.33
N HIS A 50 -25.18 -3.61 11.27
CA HIS A 50 -24.13 -3.60 10.25
C HIS A 50 -23.46 -2.23 10.25
N LEU A 51 -22.15 -2.18 10.47
CA LEU A 51 -21.38 -0.93 10.57
C LEU A 51 -20.47 -0.75 9.36
N THR A 52 -20.37 0.48 8.88
CA THR A 52 -19.38 0.89 7.87
C THR A 52 -18.69 2.19 8.23
N PHE A 53 -17.44 2.32 7.77
CA PHE A 53 -16.68 3.57 7.71
C PHE A 53 -15.64 3.48 6.60
N GLU A 54 -15.16 4.63 6.16
CA GLU A 54 -14.17 4.69 5.07
C GLU A 54 -12.78 4.22 5.52
N GLU A 55 -12.00 3.70 4.57
CA GLU A 55 -10.58 3.41 4.78
C GLU A 55 -9.80 4.70 5.07
N GLY A 56 -9.08 4.70 6.19
CA GLY A 56 -8.26 5.82 6.64
C GLY A 56 -7.28 5.43 7.75
N PRO A 57 -6.51 6.37 8.30
CA PRO A 57 -5.50 6.10 9.33
C PRO A 57 -6.06 5.37 10.57
N LEU A 58 -7.30 5.65 10.94
CA LEU A 58 -7.99 5.08 12.11
C LEU A 58 -8.73 3.77 11.80
N ALA A 59 -9.01 3.49 10.53
CA ALA A 59 -9.90 2.41 10.13
C ALA A 59 -9.46 1.04 10.67
N GLY A 60 -8.16 0.74 10.60
CA GLY A 60 -7.64 -0.51 11.15
C GLY A 60 -7.76 -0.59 12.68
N TRP A 61 -7.62 0.54 13.40
CA TRP A 61 -7.82 0.56 14.86
C TRP A 61 -9.27 0.37 15.23
N LEU A 62 -10.19 1.05 14.56
CA LEU A 62 -11.63 0.86 14.74
C LEU A 62 -12.06 -0.58 14.41
N TYR A 63 -11.63 -1.11 13.26
CA TYR A 63 -11.96 -2.47 12.82
C TYR A 63 -11.66 -3.49 13.91
N ARG A 64 -10.43 -3.51 14.44
CA ARG A 64 -10.02 -4.50 15.45
C ARG A 64 -10.76 -4.38 16.78
N ASN A 65 -11.26 -3.19 17.12
CA ASN A 65 -11.92 -2.95 18.40
C ASN A 65 -13.44 -3.05 18.32
N LEU A 66 -14.02 -2.96 17.12
CA LEU A 66 -15.47 -2.89 16.91
C LEU A 66 -16.02 -4.10 16.14
N LYS A 67 -15.20 -4.89 15.42
CA LYS A 67 -15.68 -6.00 14.58
C LYS A 67 -16.55 -7.01 15.33
N ASP A 68 -16.24 -7.30 16.60
CA ASP A 68 -16.95 -8.30 17.42
C ASP A 68 -18.15 -7.70 18.18
N ARG A 69 -18.45 -6.41 17.94
CA ARG A 69 -19.59 -5.70 18.55
C ARG A 69 -20.75 -5.48 17.60
N VAL A 70 -20.58 -5.88 16.34
CA VAL A 70 -21.56 -5.72 15.28
C VAL A 70 -21.67 -7.03 14.50
N ASP A 71 -22.81 -7.29 13.88
CA ASP A 71 -23.04 -8.51 13.10
C ASP A 71 -22.26 -8.48 11.78
N THR A 72 -21.97 -7.28 11.25
CA THR A 72 -21.10 -7.11 10.10
C THR A 72 -20.38 -5.77 10.18
N LEU A 73 -19.07 -5.76 9.91
CA LEU A 73 -18.28 -4.54 9.81
C LEU A 73 -17.60 -4.47 8.44
N VAL A 74 -17.93 -3.44 7.66
CA VAL A 74 -17.33 -3.17 6.35
C VAL A 74 -16.51 -1.90 6.41
N VAL A 75 -15.19 -2.00 6.31
CA VAL A 75 -14.37 -0.82 5.98
C VAL A 75 -14.43 -0.63 4.48
N CYS A 76 -14.82 0.53 3.98
CA CYS A 76 -15.08 0.74 2.55
C CYS A 76 -14.02 1.59 1.83
N ASP A 77 -13.85 1.36 0.53
CA ASP A 77 -12.92 2.13 -0.32
C ASP A 77 -13.51 3.51 -0.66
N PRO A 78 -12.98 4.61 -0.09
CA PRO A 78 -13.55 5.96 -0.26
C PRO A 78 -13.61 6.40 -1.73
N ARG A 79 -12.72 5.86 -2.57
CA ARG A 79 -12.66 6.22 -4.00
C ARG A 79 -13.88 5.74 -4.78
N ARG A 80 -14.50 4.64 -4.35
CA ARG A 80 -15.73 4.15 -4.98
C ARG A 80 -16.96 4.85 -4.45
N ASN A 81 -16.98 5.18 -3.17
CA ASN A 81 -18.08 5.90 -2.56
C ASN A 81 -18.27 7.27 -3.23
N ARG A 82 -17.17 8.00 -3.47
CA ARG A 82 -17.20 9.29 -4.17
C ARG A 82 -17.81 9.25 -5.57
N LEU A 83 -17.74 8.12 -6.27
CA LEU A 83 -18.34 7.97 -7.61
C LEU A 83 -19.86 7.75 -7.55
N ILE A 84 -20.38 7.33 -6.40
CA ILE A 84 -21.80 7.02 -6.19
C ILE A 84 -22.48 8.19 -5.45
N ALA A 85 -21.74 8.91 -4.61
CA ALA A 85 -22.25 9.95 -3.71
C ALA A 85 -21.77 11.36 -4.07
N SER A 86 -21.40 11.62 -5.33
CA SER A 86 -20.88 12.92 -5.78
C SER A 86 -21.92 14.05 -5.84
N ASP A 87 -23.21 13.73 -5.68
CA ASP A 87 -24.28 14.74 -5.65
C ASP A 87 -24.55 15.25 -4.22
N GLY A 88 -24.65 16.57 -4.10
CA GLY A 88 -25.15 17.28 -2.92
C GLY A 88 -24.10 17.99 -2.05
N ASP A 89 -24.60 18.81 -1.14
CA ASP A 89 -23.80 19.58 -0.17
C ASP A 89 -22.96 18.67 0.74
N LYS A 90 -21.80 19.18 1.17
CA LYS A 90 -20.88 18.52 2.10
C LYS A 90 -21.22 18.93 3.53
N ASP A 91 -21.75 17.98 4.29
CA ASP A 91 -21.95 18.08 5.74
C ASP A 91 -21.60 16.69 6.31
N ASP A 92 -20.74 16.62 7.32
CA ASP A 92 -20.27 15.38 7.94
C ASP A 92 -21.46 14.49 8.39
N ARG A 93 -22.57 15.11 8.80
CA ARG A 93 -23.82 14.40 9.16
C ARG A 93 -24.50 13.74 7.96
N ILE A 94 -24.42 14.40 6.81
CA ILE A 94 -24.93 13.89 5.53
C ILE A 94 -24.02 12.73 5.07
N ASP A 95 -22.72 12.82 5.30
CA ASP A 95 -21.75 11.80 4.86
C ASP A 95 -21.90 10.48 5.64
N ALA A 96 -22.09 10.51 6.96
CA ALA A 96 -22.39 9.32 7.74
C ALA A 96 -23.72 8.65 7.30
N ALA A 97 -24.76 9.43 7.01
CA ALA A 97 -26.03 8.92 6.52
C ALA A 97 -25.92 8.29 5.12
N LYS A 98 -25.16 8.94 4.21
CA LYS A 98 -24.85 8.39 2.87
C LYS A 98 -24.15 7.03 2.99
N LEU A 99 -23.19 6.90 3.90
CA LEU A 99 -22.49 5.63 4.13
C LEU A 99 -23.44 4.52 4.62
N ALA A 100 -24.37 4.83 5.53
CA ALA A 100 -25.39 3.86 5.99
C ALA A 100 -26.27 3.37 4.82
N ALA A 101 -26.71 4.29 3.96
CA ALA A 101 -27.52 3.97 2.79
C ALA A 101 -26.76 3.12 1.76
N LEU A 102 -25.48 3.44 1.51
CA LEU A 102 -24.61 2.65 0.63
C LEU A 102 -24.38 1.23 1.19
N LEU A 103 -24.23 1.09 2.50
CA LEU A 103 -24.10 -0.20 3.16
C LEU A 103 -25.38 -1.04 2.99
N ARG A 104 -26.55 -0.44 3.25
CA ARG A 104 -27.85 -1.10 3.04
C ARG A 104 -28.02 -1.56 1.59
N GLY A 105 -27.64 -0.72 0.64
CA GLY A 105 -27.75 -1.00 -0.79
C GLY A 105 -26.72 -2.01 -1.32
N GLY A 106 -25.74 -2.43 -0.51
CA GLY A 106 -24.67 -3.32 -0.95
C GLY A 106 -23.71 -2.69 -1.96
N TYR A 107 -23.64 -1.37 -2.01
CA TYR A 107 -22.84 -0.63 -3.01
C TYR A 107 -21.38 -0.42 -2.57
N LEU A 108 -21.06 -0.74 -1.31
CA LEU A 108 -19.73 -0.54 -0.75
C LEU A 108 -18.76 -1.63 -1.20
N ARG A 109 -17.52 -1.22 -1.46
CA ARG A 109 -16.41 -2.14 -1.70
C ARG A 109 -15.58 -2.29 -0.43
N ALA A 110 -15.60 -3.49 0.14
CA ALA A 110 -14.80 -3.81 1.32
C ALA A 110 -13.29 -3.70 1.07
N VAL A 111 -12.60 -3.06 2.00
CA VAL A 111 -11.15 -3.06 2.18
C VAL A 111 -10.82 -4.05 3.28
N TYR A 112 -9.93 -4.99 2.97
CA TYR A 112 -9.54 -6.03 3.90
C TYR A 112 -8.68 -5.47 5.03
N HIS A 113 -9.03 -5.84 6.26
CA HIS A 113 -8.26 -5.60 7.47
C HIS A 113 -7.89 -6.92 8.13
N THR A 114 -6.73 -6.92 8.77
CA THR A 114 -6.22 -8.05 9.55
C THR A 114 -6.45 -7.78 11.03
N ASP A 115 -6.85 -8.81 11.76
CA ASP A 115 -6.91 -8.82 13.22
C ASP A 115 -5.66 -9.44 13.86
N ASP A 116 -4.82 -10.10 13.07
CA ASP A 116 -3.53 -10.64 13.51
C ASP A 116 -2.54 -9.52 13.90
N ALA A 117 -2.23 -9.49 15.19
CA ALA A 117 -1.34 -8.49 15.79
C ALA A 117 0.11 -8.57 15.26
N GLU A 118 0.60 -9.76 14.93
CA GLU A 118 1.96 -9.95 14.40
C GLU A 118 2.08 -9.43 12.98
N ARG A 119 1.08 -9.73 12.14
CA ARG A 119 0.97 -9.22 10.76
C ARG A 119 0.89 -7.71 10.74
N LEU A 120 0.05 -7.13 11.59
CA LEU A 120 -0.05 -5.69 11.76
C LEU A 120 1.27 -5.07 12.20
N SER A 121 1.93 -5.67 13.20
CA SER A 121 3.23 -5.22 13.69
C SER A 121 4.26 -5.20 12.56
N LEU A 122 4.36 -6.27 11.78
CA LEU A 122 5.24 -6.33 10.62
C LEU A 122 4.89 -5.24 9.59
N LYS A 123 3.61 -5.09 9.23
CA LYS A 123 3.15 -4.10 8.24
C LYS A 123 3.49 -2.66 8.65
N ARG A 124 3.35 -2.31 9.92
CA ARG A 124 3.74 -1.00 10.46
C ARG A 124 5.23 -0.74 10.30
N TRP A 125 6.07 -1.74 10.62
CA TRP A 125 7.53 -1.60 10.46
C TRP A 125 8.00 -1.60 9.01
N VAL A 126 7.33 -2.34 8.12
CA VAL A 126 7.55 -2.25 6.66
C VAL A 126 7.22 -0.84 6.16
N ALA A 127 6.06 -0.30 6.54
CA ALA A 127 5.65 1.05 6.14
C ALA A 127 6.63 2.11 6.65
N LEU A 128 7.02 2.03 7.93
CA LEU A 128 8.00 2.93 8.51
C LEU A 128 9.37 2.83 7.82
N TYR A 129 9.83 1.63 7.48
CA TYR A 129 11.07 1.45 6.73
C TYR A 129 11.04 2.19 5.39
N HIS A 130 9.97 2.04 4.61
CA HIS A 130 9.84 2.74 3.32
C HIS A 130 9.73 4.25 3.49
N ASP A 131 9.00 4.73 4.50
CA ASP A 131 8.92 6.15 4.83
C ASP A 131 10.30 6.73 5.19
N ARG A 132 11.08 6.04 6.04
CA ARG A 132 12.45 6.48 6.37
C ARG A 132 13.38 6.46 5.17
N VAL A 133 13.24 5.50 4.25
CA VAL A 133 13.99 5.49 2.99
C VAL A 133 13.62 6.70 2.13
N GLN A 134 12.33 7.05 2.07
CA GLN A 134 11.87 8.24 1.36
C GLN A 134 12.37 9.53 2.03
N ALA A 135 12.38 9.60 3.36
CA ALA A 135 12.95 10.72 4.11
C ALA A 135 14.46 10.89 3.81
N ALA A 136 15.24 9.81 3.89
CA ALA A 136 16.67 9.83 3.54
C ALA A 136 16.91 10.27 2.09
N THR A 137 16.06 9.82 1.16
CA THR A 137 16.12 10.20 -0.26
C THR A 137 15.79 11.69 -0.46
N ARG A 138 14.81 12.22 0.27
CA ARG A 138 14.51 13.66 0.24
C ARG A 138 15.68 14.47 0.81
N SER A 139 16.28 14.03 1.92
CA SER A 139 17.40 14.72 2.57
C SER A 139 18.65 14.76 1.68
N ILE A 140 19.02 13.65 1.03
CA ILE A 140 20.16 13.66 0.08
C ILE A 140 19.89 14.53 -1.16
N ASN A 141 18.64 14.59 -1.63
CA ASN A 141 18.29 15.45 -2.76
C ASN A 141 18.36 16.93 -2.38
N LYS A 142 17.99 17.31 -1.15
CA LYS A 142 18.19 18.66 -0.63
C LYS A 142 19.67 19.04 -0.57
N LEU A 143 20.52 18.16 -0.03
CA LEU A 143 21.97 18.34 -0.04
C LEU A 143 22.52 18.58 -1.44
N ARG A 144 22.16 17.71 -2.40
CA ARG A 144 22.59 17.84 -3.80
C ARG A 144 22.03 19.09 -4.49
N ALA A 145 20.85 19.56 -4.10
CA ALA A 145 20.28 20.79 -4.64
C ALA A 145 21.05 22.01 -4.11
N CYS A 146 21.29 22.08 -2.80
CA CYS A 146 22.05 23.15 -2.15
C CYS A 146 23.47 23.28 -2.76
N ALA A 147 24.23 22.18 -2.85
CA ALA A 147 25.55 22.20 -3.47
C ALA A 147 25.50 22.69 -4.93
N ARG A 148 24.52 22.24 -5.72
CA ARG A 148 24.38 22.64 -7.13
C ARG A 148 24.11 24.14 -7.33
N LEU A 149 23.49 24.82 -6.37
CA LEU A 149 23.27 26.28 -6.47
C LEU A 149 24.59 27.05 -6.52
N CYS A 150 25.65 26.51 -5.92
CA CYS A 150 26.98 27.09 -5.92
C CYS A 150 27.93 26.42 -6.93
N GLY A 151 27.40 25.65 -7.89
CA GLY A 151 28.22 24.93 -8.88
C GLY A 151 28.89 23.65 -8.34
N GLU A 152 28.67 23.30 -7.08
CA GLU A 152 29.32 22.17 -6.43
C GLU A 152 28.59 20.84 -6.65
N ARG A 153 29.37 19.77 -6.85
CA ARG A 153 28.84 18.41 -6.97
C ARG A 153 29.35 17.54 -5.84
N ILE A 154 28.46 17.11 -4.95
CA ILE A 154 28.80 16.21 -3.84
C ILE A 154 29.32 14.86 -4.36
N PRO A 155 30.60 14.53 -4.14
CA PRO A 155 31.15 13.22 -4.50
C PRO A 155 30.49 12.08 -3.72
N ARG A 156 30.49 10.87 -4.27
CA ARG A 156 29.86 9.72 -3.59
C ARG A 156 30.57 9.36 -2.28
N SER A 157 31.90 9.49 -2.23
CA SER A 157 32.72 9.25 -1.03
C SER A 157 32.31 10.15 0.14
N VAL A 158 32.12 11.45 -0.11
CA VAL A 158 31.68 12.48 0.87
C VAL A 158 30.35 12.14 1.55
N LEU A 159 29.45 11.43 0.86
CA LEU A 159 28.17 11.01 1.45
C LEU A 159 28.34 9.91 2.49
N HIS A 160 29.34 9.05 2.31
CA HIS A 160 29.51 7.82 3.08
C HIS A 160 30.55 7.93 4.19
N ASP A 161 31.61 8.71 3.95
CA ASP A 161 32.76 8.85 4.83
C ASP A 161 32.77 10.23 5.49
N VAL A 162 32.81 10.25 6.83
CA VAL A 162 32.77 11.48 7.62
C VAL A 162 34.07 12.26 7.53
N VAL A 163 35.21 11.59 7.40
CA VAL A 163 36.53 12.22 7.30
C VAL A 163 36.64 12.90 5.93
N VAL A 164 36.36 12.18 4.85
CA VAL A 164 36.36 12.74 3.49
C VAL A 164 35.37 13.90 3.38
N ARG A 165 34.21 13.80 4.05
CA ARG A 165 33.25 14.90 4.11
C ARG A 165 33.80 16.15 4.79
N ARG A 166 34.50 16.01 5.92
CA ARG A 166 35.10 17.14 6.62
C ARG A 166 36.14 17.85 5.75
N THR A 167 37.02 17.08 5.10
CA THR A 167 38.02 17.63 4.19
C THR A 167 37.38 18.35 3.01
N TRP A 168 36.36 17.75 2.38
CA TRP A 168 35.65 18.38 1.27
C TRP A 168 34.95 19.68 1.69
N LEU A 169 34.28 19.69 2.84
CA LEU A 169 33.63 20.90 3.37
C LEU A 169 34.63 22.02 3.76
N ALA A 170 35.88 21.69 4.06
CA ALA A 170 36.91 22.68 4.38
C ALA A 170 37.43 23.42 3.13
N GLY A 171 37.26 22.83 1.94
CA GLY A 171 37.63 23.44 0.66
C GLY A 171 36.52 24.25 0.00
N LEU A 172 35.35 24.39 0.63
CA LEU A 172 34.22 25.14 0.10
C LEU A 172 34.16 26.55 0.70
N ASP A 173 33.37 27.41 0.04
CA ASP A 173 32.90 28.64 0.67
C ASP A 173 32.25 28.37 2.05
N ARG A 174 32.49 29.27 2.99
CA ARG A 174 32.12 29.10 4.40
C ARG A 174 30.61 28.98 4.57
N ASP A 175 29.83 29.84 3.91
CA ASP A 175 28.38 29.88 4.05
C ASP A 175 27.75 28.61 3.46
N LEU A 176 28.19 28.19 2.27
CA LEU A 176 27.78 26.92 1.68
C LEU A 176 28.11 25.74 2.59
N ALA A 177 29.32 25.70 3.15
CA ALA A 177 29.73 24.62 4.04
C ALA A 177 28.83 24.54 5.30
N ASP A 178 28.43 25.66 5.87
CA ASP A 178 27.54 25.72 7.04
C ASP A 178 26.11 25.26 6.72
N GLN A 179 25.54 25.73 5.60
CA GLN A 179 24.23 25.26 5.13
C GLN A 179 24.23 23.75 4.90
N LEU A 180 25.28 23.23 4.25
CA LEU A 180 25.45 21.81 4.00
C LEU A 180 25.60 21.02 5.30
N ARG A 181 26.40 21.49 6.27
CA ARG A 181 26.54 20.86 7.61
C ARG A 181 25.17 20.69 8.28
N LEU A 182 24.32 21.72 8.25
CA LEU A 182 22.98 21.66 8.82
C LEU A 182 22.12 20.58 8.13
N LEU A 183 22.08 20.57 6.80
CA LEU A 183 21.33 19.58 6.02
C LEU A 183 21.85 18.15 6.24
N TRP A 184 23.15 17.98 6.46
CA TRP A 184 23.76 16.67 6.71
C TRP A 184 23.31 16.04 8.03
N ARG A 185 23.03 16.84 9.07
CA ARG A 185 22.47 16.33 10.33
C ARG A 185 21.16 15.57 10.10
N SER A 186 20.26 16.14 9.30
CA SER A 186 19.00 15.48 8.94
C SER A 186 19.23 14.23 8.08
N TYR A 187 20.18 14.27 7.14
CA TYR A 187 20.50 13.11 6.31
C TYR A 187 21.08 11.94 7.13
N ASP A 188 22.04 12.21 8.00
CA ASP A 188 22.67 11.18 8.83
C ASP A 188 21.66 10.58 9.83
N SER A 189 20.80 11.41 10.43
CA SER A 189 19.68 10.94 11.25
C SER A 189 18.75 10.02 10.46
N CYS A 190 18.29 10.44 9.27
CA CYS A 190 17.45 9.60 8.41
C CYS A 190 18.15 8.28 8.02
N ARG A 191 19.46 8.29 7.76
CA ARG A 191 20.22 7.05 7.47
C ARG A 191 20.23 6.09 8.66
N THR A 192 20.39 6.62 9.87
CA THR A 192 20.34 5.84 11.10
C THR A 192 18.96 5.23 11.30
N ASP A 193 17.90 6.03 11.14
CA ASP A 193 16.51 5.57 11.20
C ASP A 193 16.22 4.44 10.20
N VAL A 194 16.70 4.56 8.95
CA VAL A 194 16.56 3.49 7.94
C VAL A 194 17.18 2.18 8.42
N ARG A 195 18.37 2.23 9.04
CA ARG A 195 19.03 1.03 9.58
C ARG A 195 18.23 0.42 10.73
N ILE A 196 17.73 1.25 11.65
CA ILE A 196 16.91 0.82 12.78
C ILE A 196 15.61 0.18 12.28
N ALA A 197 14.86 0.86 11.43
CA ALA A 197 13.62 0.36 10.85
C ALA A 197 13.83 -0.94 10.07
N ARG A 198 14.93 -1.04 9.28
CA ARG A 198 15.30 -2.27 8.57
C ARG A 198 15.55 -3.43 9.54
N ARG A 199 16.27 -3.21 10.64
CA ARG A 199 16.54 -4.23 11.66
C ARG A 199 15.25 -4.71 12.32
N GLN A 200 14.39 -3.77 12.71
CA GLN A 200 13.11 -4.07 13.37
C GLN A 200 12.13 -4.82 12.45
N MET A 201 12.08 -4.43 11.17
CA MET A 201 11.33 -5.13 10.14
C MET A 201 11.86 -6.56 9.96
N ARG A 202 13.18 -6.75 9.80
CA ARG A 202 13.79 -8.09 9.65
C ARG A 202 13.53 -8.98 10.86
N ARG A 203 13.60 -8.45 12.09
CA ARG A 203 13.31 -9.20 13.31
C ARG A 203 11.89 -9.78 13.30
N ARG A 204 10.90 -8.98 12.93
CA ARG A 204 9.49 -9.42 12.84
C ARG A 204 9.24 -10.36 11.68
N ALA A 205 9.88 -10.11 10.54
CA ALA A 205 9.77 -10.96 9.36
C ALA A 205 10.23 -12.40 9.59
N ARG A 206 11.16 -12.64 10.52
CA ARG A 206 11.64 -14.01 10.87
C ARG A 206 10.53 -14.92 11.41
N ARG A 207 9.43 -14.37 11.92
CA ARG A 207 8.29 -15.16 12.42
C ARG A 207 7.49 -15.85 11.31
N PHE A 208 7.69 -15.44 10.05
CA PHE A 208 6.92 -15.93 8.92
C PHE A 208 7.84 -16.69 7.94
N PRO A 209 7.86 -18.04 7.98
CA PRO A 209 8.73 -18.85 7.14
C PRO A 209 8.59 -18.57 5.64
N ILE A 210 7.38 -18.26 5.16
CA ILE A 210 7.16 -17.95 3.74
C ILE A 210 8.04 -16.79 3.24
N ILE A 211 8.40 -15.83 4.10
CA ILE A 211 9.27 -14.72 3.73
C ILE A 211 10.68 -15.22 3.39
N SER A 212 11.19 -16.25 4.08
CA SER A 212 12.49 -16.84 3.76
C SER A 212 12.43 -17.64 2.46
N TYR A 213 11.38 -18.43 2.22
CA TYR A 213 11.18 -19.18 0.97
C TYR A 213 11.16 -18.25 -0.24
N TRP A 214 10.39 -17.17 -0.13
CA TRP A 214 10.35 -16.14 -1.14
C TRP A 214 11.69 -15.44 -1.37
N SER A 215 12.51 -15.31 -0.32
CA SER A 215 13.80 -14.62 -0.41
C SER A 215 14.88 -15.40 -1.18
N VAL A 216 14.61 -16.65 -1.54
CA VAL A 216 15.48 -17.48 -2.38
C VAL A 216 15.28 -17.19 -3.87
N LEU A 217 14.11 -16.66 -4.25
CA LEU A 217 13.82 -16.37 -5.65
C LEU A 217 14.77 -15.28 -6.20
N PRO A 218 15.24 -15.42 -7.46
CA PRO A 218 16.04 -14.39 -8.11
C PRO A 218 15.37 -13.01 -8.03
N GLY A 219 16.11 -12.01 -7.55
CA GLY A 219 15.60 -10.64 -7.40
C GLY A 219 14.64 -10.42 -6.23
N MET A 220 14.31 -11.43 -5.44
CA MET A 220 13.49 -11.29 -4.23
C MET A 220 14.37 -11.32 -2.99
N GLY A 221 14.80 -10.15 -2.53
CA GLY A 221 15.51 -10.03 -1.24
C GLY A 221 14.54 -9.93 -0.06
N PRO A 222 15.04 -10.03 1.19
CA PRO A 222 14.22 -10.05 2.41
C PRO A 222 13.32 -8.82 2.58
N ILE A 223 13.73 -7.66 2.05
CA ILE A 223 12.94 -6.43 2.09
C ILE A 223 11.71 -6.54 1.18
N ARG A 224 11.89 -7.03 -0.05
CA ARG A 224 10.79 -7.18 -1.03
C ARG A 224 9.83 -8.27 -0.58
N SER A 225 10.37 -9.39 -0.07
CA SER A 225 9.58 -10.47 0.52
C SER A 225 8.72 -10.00 1.70
N ALA A 226 9.32 -9.29 2.66
CA ALA A 226 8.57 -8.73 3.78
C ALA A 226 7.53 -7.69 3.33
N THR A 227 7.87 -6.87 2.31
CA THR A 227 6.93 -5.87 1.75
C THR A 227 5.73 -6.54 1.10
N LEU A 228 5.94 -7.54 0.23
CA LEU A 228 4.86 -8.30 -0.39
C LEU A 228 3.97 -8.96 0.68
N PHE A 229 4.59 -9.62 1.66
CA PHE A 229 3.86 -10.34 2.71
C PHE A 229 2.97 -9.39 3.52
N ALA A 230 3.54 -8.27 3.98
CA ALA A 230 2.84 -7.29 4.81
C ALA A 230 1.65 -6.61 4.14
N TYR A 231 1.71 -6.36 2.82
CA TYR A 231 0.64 -5.66 2.11
C TYR A 231 -0.41 -6.60 1.49
N LEU A 232 0.00 -7.80 1.04
CA LEU A 232 -0.95 -8.80 0.57
C LEU A 232 -1.71 -9.45 1.73
N ASP A 233 -1.03 -9.60 2.85
CA ASP A 233 -1.47 -10.22 4.09
C ASP A 233 -1.84 -11.71 3.95
N THR A 234 -2.87 -12.08 3.20
CA THR A 234 -3.24 -13.49 3.02
C THR A 234 -3.39 -13.86 1.55
N PRO A 235 -2.93 -15.06 1.11
CA PRO A 235 -3.04 -15.47 -0.29
C PRO A 235 -4.49 -15.75 -0.70
N TRP A 236 -5.38 -15.96 0.26
CA TRP A 236 -6.79 -16.33 0.06
C TRP A 236 -7.70 -15.16 -0.30
N ARG A 237 -7.20 -13.92 -0.22
CA ARG A 237 -7.92 -12.70 -0.67
C ARG A 237 -8.18 -12.65 -2.18
N PHE A 238 -7.44 -13.45 -2.94
CA PHE A 238 -7.54 -13.47 -4.39
C PHE A 238 -8.05 -14.82 -4.83
N GLN A 239 -9.11 -14.82 -5.64
CA GLN A 239 -9.63 -16.05 -6.27
C GLN A 239 -8.85 -16.35 -7.55
N LYS A 240 -8.50 -15.31 -8.31
CA LYS A 240 -7.81 -15.42 -9.61
C LYS A 240 -6.49 -14.66 -9.61
N LYS A 241 -5.47 -15.19 -10.31
CA LYS A 241 -4.16 -14.53 -10.51
C LYS A 241 -4.28 -13.11 -11.08
N THR A 242 -5.28 -12.86 -11.93
CA THR A 242 -5.55 -11.55 -12.51
C THR A 242 -5.98 -10.51 -11.47
N GLN A 243 -6.66 -10.91 -10.39
CA GLN A 243 -7.00 -10.02 -9.28
C GLN A 243 -5.75 -9.62 -8.50
N LEU A 244 -4.86 -10.58 -8.21
CA LEU A 244 -3.56 -10.32 -7.60
C LEU A 244 -2.73 -9.36 -8.45
N TRP A 245 -2.63 -9.60 -9.76
CA TRP A 245 -1.86 -8.73 -10.66
C TRP A 245 -2.40 -7.30 -10.66
N LYS A 246 -3.72 -7.12 -10.71
CA LYS A 246 -4.36 -5.79 -10.64
C LYS A 246 -4.08 -5.11 -9.30
N TYR A 247 -4.18 -5.85 -8.18
CA TYR A 247 -3.86 -5.34 -6.84
C TYR A 247 -2.42 -4.86 -6.72
N CYS A 248 -1.48 -5.59 -7.33
CA CYS A 248 -0.06 -5.23 -7.38
C CYS A 248 0.30 -4.19 -8.47
N GLY A 249 -0.64 -3.75 -9.30
CA GLY A 249 -0.41 -2.73 -10.33
C GLY A 249 0.36 -3.19 -11.56
N VAL A 250 0.41 -4.50 -11.81
CA VAL A 250 0.98 -5.11 -13.02
C VAL A 250 -0.07 -5.84 -13.86
N GLY A 251 -1.32 -5.87 -13.40
CA GLY A 251 -2.46 -6.39 -14.11
C GLY A 251 -3.04 -5.36 -15.07
N LEU A 252 -3.54 -5.85 -16.20
CA LEU A 252 -4.26 -5.05 -17.18
C LEU A 252 -5.74 -4.95 -16.78
N GLN A 253 -6.30 -3.76 -16.93
CA GLN A 253 -7.73 -3.48 -16.84
C GLN A 253 -8.23 -3.09 -18.21
N ARG A 254 -9.36 -3.68 -18.57
CA ARG A 254 -10.12 -3.31 -19.77
C ARG A 254 -10.87 -2.02 -19.45
N THR A 255 -10.64 -0.98 -20.24
CA THR A 255 -11.42 0.25 -20.22
C THR A 255 -12.12 0.37 -21.57
N SER A 256 -13.45 0.31 -21.54
CA SER A 256 -14.30 0.67 -22.67
C SER A 256 -15.02 1.95 -22.26
N SER A 257 -14.62 3.08 -22.84
CA SER A 257 -15.35 4.33 -22.67
C SER A 257 -15.52 5.04 -24.00
N GLY A 258 -16.77 5.42 -24.26
CA GLY A 258 -17.17 6.23 -25.41
C GLY A 258 -17.50 5.43 -26.66
N LYS A 259 -18.41 6.01 -27.43
CA LYS A 259 -18.65 5.65 -28.82
C LYS A 259 -17.67 6.44 -29.71
N ASP A 260 -17.32 5.90 -30.88
CA ASP A 260 -16.63 6.66 -31.91
C ASP A 260 -17.55 7.75 -32.49
N ARG A 261 -17.03 8.60 -33.38
CA ARG A 261 -17.83 9.64 -34.05
C ARG A 261 -18.99 9.06 -34.88
N ARG A 262 -19.02 7.74 -35.11
CA ARG A 262 -20.04 7.00 -35.87
C ARG A 262 -20.97 6.18 -34.94
N GLY A 263 -20.93 6.42 -33.63
CA GLY A 263 -21.81 5.74 -32.67
C GLY A 263 -21.42 4.28 -32.33
N ARG A 264 -20.28 3.78 -32.81
CA ARG A 264 -19.80 2.42 -32.50
C ARG A 264 -19.01 2.40 -31.21
N ASP A 265 -19.14 1.36 -30.42
CA ASP A 265 -18.34 1.21 -29.21
C ASP A 265 -16.84 1.20 -29.56
N ARG A 266 -16.07 2.06 -28.90
CA ARG A 266 -14.62 2.07 -29.10
C ARG A 266 -14.05 0.71 -28.67
N PRO A 267 -13.09 0.15 -29.43
CA PRO A 267 -12.42 -1.07 -29.04
C PRO A 267 -11.79 -0.86 -27.66
N ALA A 268 -12.08 -1.80 -26.77
CA ALA A 268 -11.68 -1.70 -25.39
C ALA A 268 -10.14 -1.65 -25.28
N ARG A 269 -9.64 -0.65 -24.57
CA ARG A 269 -8.20 -0.50 -24.35
C ARG A 269 -7.78 -1.29 -23.12
N LEU A 270 -6.62 -1.94 -23.22
CA LEU A 270 -5.97 -2.58 -22.08
C LEU A 270 -4.97 -1.59 -21.50
N ALA A 271 -5.20 -1.16 -20.25
CA ALA A 271 -4.31 -0.27 -19.54
C ALA A 271 -3.89 -0.88 -18.20
N LEU A 272 -2.72 -0.50 -17.71
CA LEU A 272 -2.31 -0.85 -16.35
C LEU A 272 -3.19 -0.12 -15.33
N VAL A 273 -3.44 -0.77 -14.19
CA VAL A 273 -4.10 -0.12 -13.05
C VAL A 273 -3.13 0.88 -12.42
N TRP A 274 -3.53 2.16 -12.38
CA TRP A 274 -2.70 3.24 -11.84
C TRP A 274 -2.92 3.50 -10.35
N MET A 275 -4.15 3.30 -9.87
CA MET A 275 -4.51 3.48 -8.46
C MET A 275 -4.14 2.24 -7.63
N VAL A 276 -2.87 2.12 -7.29
CA VAL A 276 -2.33 0.98 -6.53
C VAL A 276 -1.38 1.42 -5.41
N ASN A 277 -1.10 0.50 -4.49
CA ASN A 277 -0.08 0.72 -3.49
C ASN A 277 1.31 0.78 -4.17
N ARG A 278 1.98 1.94 -4.08
CA ARG A 278 3.27 2.17 -4.74
C ARG A 278 4.39 1.30 -4.18
N HIS A 279 4.41 1.01 -2.88
CA HIS A 279 5.41 0.12 -2.28
C HIS A 279 5.29 -1.29 -2.85
N LEU A 280 4.05 -1.79 -2.98
CA LEU A 280 3.77 -3.10 -3.56
C LEU A 280 4.18 -3.16 -5.04
N LYS A 281 3.77 -2.17 -5.84
CA LYS A 281 4.16 -2.08 -7.27
C LYS A 281 5.68 -2.00 -7.44
N ASN A 282 6.35 -1.18 -6.63
CA ASN A 282 7.81 -1.03 -6.68
C ASN A 282 8.54 -2.31 -6.24
N ALA A 283 8.02 -3.03 -5.24
CA ALA A 283 8.59 -4.33 -4.85
C ALA A 283 8.48 -5.35 -5.99
N VAL A 284 7.32 -5.42 -6.66
CA VAL A 284 7.06 -6.33 -7.78
C VAL A 284 7.91 -6.00 -9.01
N MET A 285 7.94 -4.73 -9.42
CA MET A 285 8.76 -4.31 -10.57
C MET A 285 10.25 -4.39 -10.25
N GLY A 286 10.62 -4.12 -9.00
CA GLY A 286 11.98 -4.26 -8.50
C GLY A 286 12.46 -5.70 -8.50
N MET A 287 11.63 -6.67 -8.09
CA MET A 287 12.03 -8.08 -8.16
C MET A 287 12.21 -8.55 -9.60
N ALA A 288 11.30 -8.20 -10.51
CA ALA A 288 11.42 -8.56 -11.93
C ALA A 288 12.67 -7.95 -12.56
N THR A 289 12.93 -6.67 -12.32
CA THR A 289 14.12 -5.99 -12.85
C THR A 289 15.40 -6.60 -12.30
N SER A 290 15.42 -6.97 -11.01
CA SER A 290 16.58 -7.66 -10.43
C SER A 290 16.75 -9.07 -10.98
N ALA A 291 15.68 -9.86 -11.12
CA ALA A 291 15.74 -11.22 -11.66
C ALA A 291 16.28 -11.24 -13.10
N ILE A 292 15.81 -10.32 -13.95
CA ILE A 292 16.27 -10.16 -15.34
C ILE A 292 17.76 -9.81 -15.41
N ARG A 293 18.27 -9.05 -14.43
CA ARG A 293 19.69 -8.66 -14.37
C ARG A 293 20.58 -9.71 -13.71
N SER A 294 20.02 -10.63 -12.95
CA SER A 294 20.77 -11.73 -12.34
C SER A 294 21.27 -12.70 -13.42
N ARG A 295 22.41 -13.35 -13.14
CA ARG A 295 22.91 -14.43 -14.00
C ARG A 295 21.98 -15.65 -13.86
N ASP A 296 21.74 -16.31 -14.98
CA ASP A 296 21.13 -17.64 -15.12
C ASP A 296 19.88 -17.92 -14.26
N ASN A 297 18.70 -17.64 -14.81
CA ASN A 297 17.43 -18.03 -14.19
C ASN A 297 16.24 -17.98 -15.17
N MET A 298 15.22 -18.81 -14.89
CA MET A 298 14.02 -18.93 -15.71
C MET A 298 13.25 -17.62 -15.96
N PHE A 299 13.38 -16.60 -15.10
CA PHE A 299 12.67 -15.33 -15.27
C PHE A 299 13.37 -14.43 -16.27
N ARG A 300 14.70 -14.53 -16.34
CA ARG A 300 15.51 -13.90 -17.38
C ARG A 300 15.29 -14.58 -18.72
N ASP A 301 15.25 -15.91 -18.77
CA ASP A 301 15.02 -16.63 -20.03
C ASP A 301 13.65 -16.26 -20.63
N ALA A 302 12.62 -16.22 -19.79
CA ALA A 302 11.28 -15.79 -20.17
C ALA A 302 11.18 -14.30 -20.56
N TYR A 303 12.16 -13.48 -20.16
CA TYR A 303 12.30 -12.10 -20.63
C TYR A 303 12.93 -12.08 -22.02
N GLU A 304 14.09 -12.73 -22.18
CA GLU A 304 14.87 -12.76 -23.42
C GLU A 304 14.10 -13.42 -24.56
N GLU A 305 13.36 -14.50 -24.30
CA GLU A 305 12.42 -15.12 -25.25
C GLU A 305 11.39 -14.11 -25.78
N ARG A 306 10.77 -13.32 -24.89
CA ARG A 306 9.80 -12.30 -25.30
C ARG A 306 10.42 -11.19 -26.14
N ILE A 307 11.65 -10.77 -25.80
CA ILE A 307 12.38 -9.79 -26.60
C ILE A 307 12.68 -10.35 -27.98
N ARG A 308 13.11 -11.62 -28.09
CA ARG A 308 13.33 -12.30 -29.37
C ARG A 308 12.07 -12.35 -30.22
N HIS A 309 10.90 -12.52 -29.62
CA HIS A 309 9.60 -12.46 -30.30
C HIS A 309 9.07 -11.01 -30.53
N GLY A 310 9.92 -9.99 -30.44
CA GLY A 310 9.55 -8.62 -30.78
C GLY A 310 8.75 -7.85 -29.72
N ALA A 311 8.64 -8.38 -28.48
CA ALA A 311 7.95 -7.65 -27.43
C ALA A 311 8.74 -6.42 -26.97
N LEU A 312 8.05 -5.30 -26.75
CA LEU A 312 8.65 -4.13 -26.11
C LEU A 312 9.25 -4.49 -24.74
N ALA A 313 10.45 -3.99 -24.45
CA ALA A 313 11.17 -4.27 -23.20
C ALA A 313 10.35 -3.95 -21.92
N SER A 314 9.51 -2.92 -21.97
CA SER A 314 8.59 -2.61 -20.87
C SER A 314 7.52 -3.70 -20.69
N ASN A 315 6.93 -4.19 -21.79
CA ASN A 315 5.89 -5.22 -21.75
C ASN A 315 6.45 -6.57 -21.32
N ALA A 316 7.65 -6.93 -21.80
CA ALA A 316 8.37 -8.13 -21.37
C ALA A 316 8.67 -8.08 -19.86
N ARG A 317 9.15 -6.95 -19.32
CA ARG A 317 9.34 -6.77 -17.86
C ARG A 317 8.04 -6.97 -17.06
N HIS A 318 6.92 -6.42 -17.53
CA HIS A 318 5.62 -6.62 -16.86
C HIS A 318 5.12 -8.07 -16.96
N ALA A 319 5.45 -8.79 -18.03
CA ALA A 319 5.11 -10.20 -18.15
C ALA A 319 5.91 -11.06 -17.15
N VAL A 320 7.21 -10.79 -17.00
CA VAL A 320 8.07 -11.43 -15.98
C VAL A 320 7.55 -11.12 -14.58
N ALA A 321 7.21 -9.86 -14.29
CA ALA A 321 6.63 -9.48 -13.00
C ALA A 321 5.34 -10.25 -12.67
N ARG A 322 4.46 -10.47 -13.67
CA ARG A 322 3.25 -11.30 -13.52
C ARG A 322 3.58 -12.77 -13.31
N LYS A 323 4.57 -13.34 -14.02
CA LYS A 323 5.05 -14.72 -13.82
C LYS A 323 5.55 -14.89 -12.39
N MET A 324 6.48 -14.05 -11.95
CA MET A 324 7.04 -14.07 -10.59
C MET A 324 5.95 -13.93 -9.51
N LEU A 325 4.98 -13.01 -9.66
CA LEU A 325 3.88 -12.90 -8.71
C LEU A 325 3.04 -14.18 -8.62
N THR A 326 2.87 -14.87 -9.74
CA THR A 326 2.11 -16.13 -9.78
C THR A 326 2.87 -17.23 -9.04
N VAL A 327 4.19 -17.32 -9.23
CA VAL A 327 5.07 -18.24 -8.48
C VAL A 327 5.02 -17.95 -6.98
N VAL A 328 5.24 -16.70 -6.58
CA VAL A 328 5.18 -16.24 -5.17
C VAL A 328 3.84 -16.61 -4.53
N TRP A 329 2.74 -16.43 -5.25
CA TRP A 329 1.39 -16.76 -4.77
C TRP A 329 1.16 -18.27 -4.66
N GLY A 330 1.66 -19.06 -5.61
CA GLY A 330 1.60 -20.52 -5.58
C GLY A 330 2.40 -21.11 -4.41
N MET A 331 3.63 -20.63 -4.19
CA MET A 331 4.45 -20.98 -3.03
C MET A 331 3.72 -20.66 -1.71
N TRP A 332 3.01 -19.53 -1.67
CA TRP A 332 2.29 -19.13 -0.46
C TRP A 332 1.08 -20.00 -0.16
N LYS A 333 0.31 -20.38 -1.18
CA LYS A 333 -0.84 -21.27 -0.99
C LYS A 333 -0.43 -22.69 -0.60
N SER A 334 0.66 -23.18 -1.19
CA SER A 334 1.18 -24.53 -0.92
C SER A 334 2.07 -24.63 0.32
N GLN A 335 2.56 -23.50 0.85
CA GLN A 335 3.57 -23.44 1.91
C GLN A 335 4.86 -24.20 1.55
N ARG A 336 5.17 -24.35 0.26
CA ARG A 336 6.36 -25.06 -0.22
C ARG A 336 7.44 -24.10 -0.73
N PRO A 337 8.73 -24.46 -0.58
CA PRO A 337 9.84 -23.78 -1.24
C PRO A 337 9.70 -23.82 -2.77
N PHE A 338 10.47 -22.98 -3.44
CA PHE A 338 10.47 -22.91 -4.90
C PHE A 338 11.16 -24.15 -5.50
N ASP A 339 10.51 -24.80 -6.47
CA ASP A 339 11.12 -25.82 -7.32
C ASP A 339 11.05 -25.35 -8.78
N ALA A 340 12.20 -25.18 -9.41
CA ALA A 340 12.31 -24.72 -10.78
C ALA A 340 11.77 -25.72 -11.81
N ARG A 341 11.70 -27.01 -11.45
CA ARG A 341 11.26 -28.09 -12.36
C ARG A 341 9.74 -28.17 -12.54
N VAL A 342 8.99 -27.50 -11.66
CA VAL A 342 7.52 -27.57 -11.60
C VAL A 342 6.86 -26.29 -12.17
N CYS A 343 7.65 -25.31 -12.64
CA CYS A 343 7.22 -23.91 -12.84
C CYS A 343 7.12 -23.42 -14.28
#